data_AF-A0A9X9BVQ3-F1
#
_entry.id   AF-A0A9X9BVQ3-F1
#
_cell.length_a   1.000
_cell.length_b   1.000
_cell.length_c   1.000
_cell.angle_alpha   90.00
_cell.angle_beta   90.00
_cell.angle_gamma   90.00
#
_symmetry.space_group_name_H-M   'P 1'
#
loop_
_entity.id
_entity.type
_entity.pdbx_description
1 polymer ?
#
loop_
_entity_poly.entity_id
_entity_poly.type
_entity_poly.pdbx_seq_one_letter_code
_entity_poly.pdbx_strand_id
1 'polypeptide(L)'
;MTALRKVSRCLAQAEADRLYFECPGCGIAHGVSHGNGPGPRWGWNGNLDAPTFTPSILVRYIWSDGPRVCHSFVTGGRIQFLDDCTHHLAGQTIDLPDWEDE
;
A
#
# COMPACT_ATOMS: atom_id res chain seq x y z
N MET A 1 15.22 -14.49 -3.19
CA MET A 1 14.30 -13.34 -3.19
C MET A 1 12.98 -13.84 -3.77
N THR A 2 11.89 -13.76 -3.02
CA THR A 2 10.57 -14.14 -3.54
C THR A 2 10.10 -12.99 -4.44
N ALA A 3 9.89 -13.25 -5.73
CA ALA A 3 9.39 -12.25 -6.65
C ALA A 3 7.95 -11.86 -6.27
N LEU A 4 7.61 -10.58 -6.42
CA LEU A 4 6.23 -10.13 -6.32
C LEU A 4 5.45 -10.66 -7.52
N ARG A 5 4.35 -11.34 -7.27
CA ARG A 5 3.44 -11.83 -8.29
C ARG A 5 2.16 -11.01 -8.27
N LYS A 6 1.75 -10.44 -9.39
CA LYS A 6 0.43 -9.80 -9.53
C LYS A 6 -0.69 -10.79 -9.24
N VAL A 7 -1.64 -10.37 -8.41
CA VAL A 7 -2.81 -11.18 -8.02
C VAL A 7 -4.14 -10.53 -8.44
N SER A 8 -4.13 -9.27 -8.86
CA SER A 8 -5.32 -8.54 -9.33
C SER A 8 -4.95 -7.30 -10.11
N ARG A 9 -5.95 -6.45 -10.42
CA ARG A 9 -5.72 -5.13 -11.01
C ARG A 9 -4.68 -4.33 -10.24
N CYS A 10 -4.80 -4.21 -8.91
CA CYS A 10 -4.04 -3.23 -8.13
C CYS A 10 -3.17 -3.84 -7.01
N LEU A 11 -3.15 -5.18 -6.89
CA LEU A 11 -2.37 -5.88 -5.88
C LEU A 11 -1.41 -6.92 -6.46
N ALA A 12 -0.26 -7.03 -5.82
CA ALA A 12 0.66 -8.16 -5.92
C ALA A 12 0.89 -8.83 -4.56
N GLN A 13 1.52 -10.00 -4.60
CA GLN A 13 1.76 -10.85 -3.44
C GLN A 13 3.15 -11.52 -3.54
N ALA A 14 3.88 -11.56 -2.41
CA ALA A 14 5.11 -12.37 -2.29
C ALA A 14 4.86 -13.63 -1.44
N GLU A 15 4.05 -13.49 -0.39
CA GLU A 15 3.76 -14.52 0.61
C GLU A 15 2.27 -14.51 0.91
N ALA A 16 1.73 -15.61 1.44
CA ALA A 16 0.29 -15.77 1.65
C ALA A 16 -0.33 -14.69 2.56
N ASP A 17 0.45 -14.09 3.46
CA ASP A 17 0.03 -13.09 4.44
C ASP A 17 0.52 -11.67 4.11
N ARG A 18 1.06 -11.43 2.90
CA ARG A 18 1.64 -10.13 2.53
C ARG A 18 1.25 -9.68 1.12
N LEU A 19 0.41 -8.65 1.09
CA LEU A 19 -0.06 -7.99 -0.12
C LEU A 19 0.73 -6.70 -0.36
N TYR A 20 0.79 -6.29 -1.62
CA TYR A 20 1.49 -5.08 -2.06
C TYR A 20 0.60 -4.30 -3.01
N PHE A 21 0.64 -2.97 -2.92
CA PHE A 21 0.06 -2.07 -3.91
C PHE A 21 1.09 -1.01 -4.29
N GLU A 22 1.00 -0.47 -5.51
CA GLU A 22 1.84 0.65 -5.94
C GLU A 22 1.33 1.96 -5.35
N CYS A 23 2.22 2.71 -4.70
CA CYS A 23 1.90 4.03 -4.20
C CYS A 23 2.30 5.10 -5.24
N PRO A 24 1.34 5.75 -5.94
CA PRO A 24 1.66 6.77 -6.94
C PRO A 24 2.28 8.05 -6.32
N GLY A 25 2.06 8.27 -5.02
CA GLY A 25 2.67 9.39 -4.29
C GLY A 25 4.16 9.16 -4.03
N CYS A 26 4.53 7.93 -3.66
CA CYS A 26 5.91 7.58 -3.32
C CYS A 26 6.71 7.02 -4.50
N GLY A 27 6.05 6.51 -5.54
CA GLY A 27 6.69 5.82 -6.66
C GLY A 27 7.30 4.47 -6.28
N ILE A 28 6.84 3.85 -5.20
CA ILE A 28 7.31 2.55 -4.70
C ILE A 28 6.14 1.69 -4.22
N ALA A 29 6.33 0.37 -4.21
CA ALA A 29 5.35 -0.56 -3.66
C ALA A 29 5.28 -0.48 -2.13
N HIS A 30 4.07 -0.41 -1.59
CA HIS A 30 3.79 -0.50 -0.17
C HIS A 30 3.30 -1.90 0.18
N GLY A 31 3.96 -2.54 1.14
CA GLY A 31 3.57 -3.85 1.64
C GLY A 31 2.65 -3.76 2.85
N VAL A 32 1.57 -4.55 2.83
CA VAL A 32 0.59 -4.69 3.90
C VAL A 32 0.55 -6.15 4.34
N SER A 33 0.99 -6.41 5.56
CA SER A 33 0.87 -7.73 6.17
C SER A 33 -0.49 -7.89 6.85
N HIS A 34 -1.13 -9.04 6.69
CA HIS A 34 -2.45 -9.35 7.26
C HIS A 34 -2.46 -10.71 7.97
N GLY A 35 -3.54 -11.03 8.67
CA GLY A 35 -3.64 -12.29 9.42
C GLY A 35 -2.72 -12.35 10.64
N ASN A 36 -2.38 -13.56 11.07
CA ASN A 36 -1.54 -13.79 12.24
C ASN A 36 -0.05 -13.74 11.88
N GLY A 37 0.77 -13.10 12.73
CA GLY A 37 2.21 -13.08 12.57
C GLY A 37 2.88 -11.94 13.32
N PRO A 38 4.21 -11.87 13.31
CA PRO A 38 4.96 -10.83 14.00
C PRO A 38 4.88 -9.48 13.30
N GLY A 39 4.88 -8.39 14.07
CA GLY A 39 4.87 -7.01 13.57
C GLY A 39 3.46 -6.50 13.23
N PRO A 40 3.37 -5.32 12.58
CA PRO A 40 2.08 -4.72 12.23
C PRO A 40 1.22 -5.65 11.36
N ARG A 41 -0.07 -5.75 11.68
CA ARG A 41 -1.05 -6.59 10.97
C ARG A 41 -2.34 -5.82 10.76
N TRP A 42 -2.71 -5.65 9.49
CA TRP A 42 -3.94 -4.99 9.09
C TRP A 42 -5.06 -6.00 8.92
N GLY A 43 -6.27 -5.59 9.30
CA GLY A 43 -7.49 -6.22 8.83
C GLY A 43 -7.62 -6.01 7.33
N TRP A 44 -8.00 -7.05 6.61
CA TRP A 44 -8.23 -7.03 5.16
C TRP A 44 -9.61 -7.63 4.86
N ASN A 45 -10.35 -7.03 3.94
CA ASN A 45 -11.69 -7.47 3.55
C ASN A 45 -11.72 -8.70 2.63
N GLY A 46 -10.57 -9.24 2.23
CA GLY A 46 -10.48 -10.40 1.33
C GLY A 46 -10.69 -10.06 -0.16
N ASN A 47 -10.95 -8.81 -0.51
CA ASN A 47 -11.18 -8.40 -1.90
C ASN A 47 -9.87 -7.96 -2.54
N LEU A 48 -9.55 -8.55 -3.69
CA LEU A 48 -8.32 -8.27 -4.42
C LEU A 48 -8.44 -7.05 -5.36
N ASP A 49 -9.60 -6.85 -5.99
CA ASP A 49 -9.81 -5.76 -6.96
C ASP A 49 -10.27 -4.45 -6.29
N ALA A 50 -10.96 -4.57 -5.15
CA ALA A 50 -11.43 -3.45 -4.33
C ALA A 50 -10.97 -3.62 -2.86
N PRO A 51 -9.65 -3.65 -2.59
CA PRO A 51 -9.13 -3.92 -1.27
C PRO A 51 -9.51 -2.84 -0.28
N THR A 52 -9.72 -3.28 0.96
CA THR A 52 -9.81 -2.40 2.13
C THR A 52 -8.88 -2.93 3.19
N PHE A 53 -8.02 -2.05 3.71
CA PHE A 53 -7.12 -2.34 4.82
C PHE A 53 -7.47 -1.47 6.01
N THR A 54 -7.44 -2.05 7.21
CA THR A 54 -7.75 -1.36 8.46
C THR A 54 -6.72 -1.69 9.54
N PRO A 55 -6.22 -0.72 10.31
CA PRO A 55 -6.48 0.73 10.24
C PRO A 55 -5.74 1.39 9.06
N SER A 56 -5.43 2.70 9.15
CA SER A 56 -4.57 3.37 8.17
C SER A 56 -3.20 2.70 8.07
N ILE A 57 -2.57 2.88 6.92
CA ILE A 57 -1.24 2.38 6.59
C ILE A 57 -0.26 3.53 6.73
N LEU A 58 0.74 3.38 7.61
CA LEU A 58 1.79 4.36 7.84
C LEU A 58 3.13 3.78 7.38
N VAL A 59 3.72 4.39 6.36
CA VAL A 59 5.02 4.03 5.80
C VAL A 59 6.00 5.17 6.07
N ARG A 60 7.15 4.81 6.66
CA ARG A 60 8.26 5.73 6.93
C ARG A 60 9.54 5.15 6.33
N TYR A 61 10.27 5.96 5.58
CA TYR A 61 11.55 5.55 4.98
C TYR A 61 12.48 6.76 4.83
N ILE A 62 13.75 6.50 4.55
CA ILE A 62 14.77 7.53 4.32
C ILE A 62 15.18 7.45 2.86
N TRP A 63 15.08 8.58 2.15
CA TRP A 63 15.61 8.75 0.81
C TRP A 63 16.91 9.57 0.83
N SER A 64 17.55 9.75 -0.32
CA SER A 64 18.81 10.50 -0.43
C SER A 64 18.70 11.95 0.06
N ASP A 65 17.51 12.55 -0.02
CA ASP A 65 17.25 13.94 0.36
C ASP A 65 16.52 14.08 1.71
N GLY A 66 16.28 12.98 2.44
CA GLY A 66 15.76 13.01 3.79
C GLY A 66 14.64 12.00 4.09
N PRO A 67 14.05 12.08 5.29
CA PRO A 67 12.97 11.20 5.72
C PRO A 67 11.67 11.50 4.95
N ARG A 68 10.95 10.44 4.60
CA ARG A 68 9.65 10.47 3.93
C ARG A 68 8.60 9.76 4.77
N VAL A 69 7.38 10.29 4.72
CA VAL A 69 6.18 9.72 5.32
C VAL A 69 5.11 9.58 4.23
N CYS A 70 4.48 8.42 4.18
CA CYS A 70 3.21 8.23 3.52
C CYS A 70 2.23 7.62 4.53
N HIS A 71 1.12 8.29 4.74
CA HIS A 71 0.07 7.85 5.63
C HIS A 71 -1.24 7.85 4.85
N SER A 72 -1.87 6.68 4.72
CA SER A 72 -3.03 6.53 3.86
C SER A 72 -4.07 5.58 4.41
N PHE A 73 -5.31 5.76 3.97
CA PHE A 73 -6.33 4.72 4.00
C PHE A 73 -6.45 4.10 2.61
N VAL A 74 -6.63 2.79 2.56
CA VAL A 74 -7.02 2.07 1.35
C VAL A 74 -8.39 1.46 1.60
N THR A 75 -9.37 1.87 0.82
CA THR A 75 -10.77 1.45 1.00
C THR A 75 -11.45 1.34 -0.36
N GLY A 76 -12.05 0.18 -0.64
CA GLY A 76 -12.75 -0.09 -1.89
C GLY A 76 -11.90 0.13 -3.15
N GLY A 77 -10.59 -0.16 -3.09
CA GLY A 77 -9.69 0.03 -4.24
C GLY A 77 -9.28 1.48 -4.50
N ARG A 78 -9.60 2.41 -3.60
CA ARG A 78 -9.11 3.80 -3.60
C ARG A 78 -8.10 4.01 -2.49
N ILE A 79 -7.16 4.90 -2.72
CA ILE A 79 -6.19 5.37 -1.74
C ILE A 79 -6.48 6.83 -1.37
N GLN A 80 -6.69 7.07 -0.08
CA GLN A 80 -6.79 8.40 0.51
C GLN A 80 -5.50 8.70 1.25
N PHE A 81 -4.75 9.69 0.79
CA PHE A 81 -3.56 10.19 1.47
C PHE A 81 -3.93 11.22 2.53
N LEU A 82 -3.33 11.11 3.71
CA LEU A 82 -3.53 12.04 4.82
C LEU A 82 -2.57 13.23 4.71
N ASP A 83 -2.88 14.31 5.44
CA ASP A 83 -2.16 15.58 5.35
C ASP A 83 -0.72 15.51 5.89
N ASP A 84 -0.38 14.48 6.65
CA ASP A 84 0.98 14.22 7.15
C ASP A 84 1.86 13.45 6.15
N CYS A 85 1.38 13.21 4.92
CA CYS A 85 2.22 12.73 3.83
C CYS A 85 3.26 13.79 3.40
N THR A 86 4.47 13.34 3.11
CA THR A 86 5.57 14.21 2.60
C THR A 86 5.66 14.28 1.07
N HIS A 87 4.75 13.62 0.36
CA HIS A 87 4.72 13.59 -1.10
C HIS A 87 3.58 14.46 -1.66
N HIS A 88 3.66 14.76 -2.96
CA HIS A 88 2.79 15.74 -3.65
C HIS A 88 1.28 15.40 -3.67
N LEU A 89 0.89 14.18 -3.30
CA LEU A 89 -0.50 13.72 -3.22
C LEU A 89 -1.12 13.82 -1.81
N ALA A 90 -0.44 14.45 -0.84
CA ALA A 90 -1.01 14.69 0.49
C ALA A 90 -2.41 15.32 0.42
N GLY A 91 -3.34 14.82 1.24
CA GLY A 91 -4.73 15.29 1.28
C GLY A 91 -5.61 14.86 0.09
N GLN A 92 -5.10 14.07 -0.86
CA GLN A 92 -5.84 13.65 -2.04
C GLN A 92 -6.37 12.21 -1.92
N THR A 93 -7.48 11.94 -2.59
CA THR A 93 -8.03 10.59 -2.76
C THR A 93 -8.10 10.25 -4.24
N ILE A 94 -7.48 9.15 -4.64
CA ILE A 94 -7.46 8.68 -6.02
C ILE A 94 -7.73 7.17 -6.08
N ASP A 95 -8.00 6.66 -7.28
CA ASP A 95 -8.05 5.21 -7.51
C ASP A 95 -6.64 4.62 -7.35
N LEU A 96 -6.53 3.43 -6.76
CA LEU A 96 -5.27 2.70 -6.81
C LEU A 96 -4.90 2.48 -8.29
N PRO A 97 -3.65 2.71 -8.69
CA PRO A 97 -3.23 2.41 -10.05
C PRO A 97 -3.31 0.90 -10.32
N ASP A 98 -3.28 0.54 -11.60
CA ASP A 98 -3.05 -0.84 -11.99
C ASP A 98 -1.62 -1.22 -11.57
N TRP A 99 -1.44 -2.44 -11.08
CA TRP A 99 -0.14 -3.03 -10.85
C TRP A 99 0.48 -3.30 -12.23
N GLU A 100 1.56 -2.61 -12.55
CA GLU A 100 2.28 -2.82 -13.79
C GLU A 100 3.06 -4.14 -13.68
N ASP A 101 2.80 -5.07 -14.60
CA ASP A 101 3.61 -6.28 -14.71
C ASP A 101 4.92 -5.88 -15.40
N GLU A 102 6.07 -6.11 -14.75
CA GLU A 102 7.37 -6.21 -15.45
C GLU A 102 7.54 -7.60 -16.05
#